data_AF-A0A2N0KMK4-F1
#
_entry.id   AF-A0A2N0KMK4-F1
#
_cell.length_a   1.000
_cell.length_b   1.000
_cell.length_c   1.000
_cell.angle_alpha   90.00
_cell.angle_beta   90.00
_cell.angle_gamma   90.00
#
_symmetry.space_group_name_H-M   'P 1'
#
loop_
_entity.id
_entity.type
_entity.pdbx_description
1 polymer ?
#
loop_
_entity_poly.entity_id
_entity_poly.type
_entity_poly.pdbx_seq_one_letter_code
_entity_poly.pdbx_strand_id
1 'polypeptide(L)'
;MTTEDPNTEEMAPEASPETSLEISPETSPEEQPERENPMFLISVERLDRLERSPVHLVAGRLAPTSPSKSKPISELGDVKGLIREIAKNYKNDPDFIRSDMPVQEIVFRTLLARGNRPMSLSDLHYELTERWATPIRPIVITEERLLRILDNDSYYGFARK
;
A
#
# COMPACT_ATOMS: atom_id res chain seq x y z
N MET A 1 8.05 -0.92 77.97
CA MET A 1 9.52 -0.79 77.94
C MET A 1 10.01 -2.08 77.27
N THR A 2 10.55 -2.07 76.04
CA THR A 2 11.86 -1.48 75.63
C THR A 2 12.99 -2.36 76.18
N THR A 3 13.79 -3.10 75.39
CA THR A 3 13.75 -3.48 73.94
C THR A 3 14.59 -4.79 73.78
N GLU A 4 15.23 -5.27 72.69
CA GLU A 4 15.54 -4.84 71.30
C GLU A 4 15.83 -6.09 70.42
N ASP A 5 15.68 -6.02 69.09
CA ASP A 5 16.05 -7.11 68.16
C ASP A 5 17.55 -7.10 67.78
N PRO A 6 18.18 -8.27 67.54
CA PRO A 6 19.37 -8.42 66.69
C PRO A 6 19.05 -9.12 65.34
N ASN A 7 19.93 -8.96 64.35
CA ASN A 7 19.58 -9.06 62.93
C ASN A 7 20.49 -10.01 62.09
N THR A 8 19.90 -10.64 61.07
CA THR A 8 20.51 -11.39 59.92
C THR A 8 21.41 -12.61 60.22
N GLU A 9 20.91 -13.79 59.86
CA GLU A 9 21.67 -14.91 59.27
C GLU A 9 20.70 -15.73 58.38
N GLU A 10 21.16 -16.58 57.46
CA GLU A 10 21.09 -16.22 56.03
C GLU A 10 20.49 -17.37 55.15
N MET A 11 20.14 -17.04 53.89
CA MET A 11 19.77 -17.89 52.74
C MET A 11 18.33 -18.45 52.61
N ALA A 12 17.84 -18.39 51.37
CA ALA A 12 16.54 -18.84 50.87
C ALA A 12 16.68 -20.23 50.17
N PRO A 13 15.65 -20.88 49.55
CA PRO A 13 14.43 -20.32 48.93
C PRO A 13 13.08 -20.91 49.39
N GLU A 14 12.02 -20.16 49.12
CA GLU A 14 10.62 -20.59 49.24
C GLU A 14 10.20 -21.58 48.13
N ALA A 15 9.14 -22.35 48.39
CA ALA A 15 8.38 -23.08 47.39
C ALA A 15 6.88 -22.93 47.68
N SER A 16 6.21 -22.01 46.95
CA SER A 16 4.78 -21.76 47.08
C SER A 16 3.94 -22.87 46.41
N PRO A 17 2.78 -23.25 46.96
CA PRO A 17 1.90 -24.24 46.35
C PRO A 17 1.12 -23.60 45.18
N GLU A 18 1.17 -24.22 44.00
CA GLU A 18 0.38 -23.77 42.85
C GLU A 18 -1.11 -24.14 43.00
N THR A 19 -1.97 -23.22 42.55
CA THR A 19 -3.44 -23.31 42.69
C THR A 19 -4.07 -24.03 41.49
N SER A 20 -5.21 -24.69 41.74
CA SER A 20 -5.95 -25.51 40.78
C SER A 20 -6.16 -24.88 39.39
N LEU A 21 -5.94 -25.68 38.36
CA LEU A 21 -6.24 -25.35 36.96
C LEU A 21 -7.75 -25.36 36.69
N GLU A 22 -8.36 -24.19 36.51
CA GLU A 22 -9.66 -24.08 35.86
C GLU A 22 -9.49 -24.13 34.33
N ILE A 23 -10.04 -25.19 33.71
CA ILE A 23 -9.97 -25.39 32.26
C ILE A 23 -11.12 -24.61 31.60
N SER A 24 -10.82 -23.42 31.09
CA SER A 24 -11.73 -22.69 30.19
C SER A 24 -11.85 -23.40 28.83
N PRO A 25 -13.06 -23.61 28.29
CA PRO A 25 -13.24 -24.35 27.05
C PRO A 25 -12.88 -23.53 25.80
N GLU A 26 -12.20 -24.22 24.88
CA GLU A 26 -12.17 -23.99 23.43
C GLU A 26 -12.41 -22.55 22.91
N THR A 27 -11.35 -21.75 22.85
CA THR A 27 -11.24 -20.74 21.80
C THR A 27 -10.95 -21.44 20.47
N SER A 28 -11.99 -21.87 19.76
CA SER A 28 -11.87 -22.23 18.35
C SER A 28 -11.21 -21.07 17.59
N PRO A 29 -10.29 -21.33 16.64
CA PRO A 29 -9.83 -20.28 15.76
C PRO A 29 -11.02 -19.78 14.94
N GLU A 30 -11.40 -18.52 15.12
CA GLU A 30 -12.34 -17.88 14.21
C GLU A 30 -11.70 -17.87 12.82
N GLU A 31 -12.23 -18.67 11.89
CA GLU A 31 -11.91 -18.58 10.47
C GLU A 31 -12.38 -17.20 10.00
N GLN A 32 -11.47 -16.22 10.06
CA GLN A 32 -11.70 -14.93 9.42
C GLN A 32 -11.98 -15.20 7.95
N PRO A 33 -13.16 -14.80 7.42
CA PRO A 33 -13.54 -15.18 6.06
C PRO A 33 -12.48 -14.69 5.09
N GLU A 34 -12.03 -15.58 4.19
CA GLU A 34 -10.97 -15.30 3.22
C GLU A 34 -11.26 -13.98 2.49
N ARG A 35 -10.56 -12.92 2.89
CA ARG A 35 -10.81 -11.59 2.36
C ARG A 35 -10.35 -11.58 0.91
N GLU A 36 -11.25 -11.23 -0.01
CA GLU A 36 -10.90 -11.02 -1.41
C GLU A 36 -9.70 -10.05 -1.48
N ASN A 37 -8.57 -10.53 -2.00
CA ASN A 37 -7.40 -9.72 -2.29
C ASN A 37 -7.22 -9.56 -3.81
N PRO A 38 -8.10 -8.78 -4.49
CA PRO A 38 -8.09 -8.69 -5.94
C PRO A 38 -6.85 -7.97 -6.46
N MET A 39 -6.38 -8.42 -7.62
CA MET A 39 -5.23 -7.84 -8.31
C MET A 39 -5.67 -6.68 -9.21
N PHE A 40 -5.11 -5.48 -9.03
CA PHE A 40 -5.44 -4.29 -9.81
C PHE A 40 -4.41 -3.94 -10.88
N LEU A 41 -4.88 -3.40 -12.00
CA LEU A 41 -4.10 -2.82 -13.10
C LEU A 41 -4.80 -1.60 -13.71
N ILE A 42 -4.09 -0.82 -14.53
CA ILE A 42 -4.66 0.26 -15.37
C ILE A 42 -5.16 -0.38 -16.67
N SER A 43 -6.47 -0.36 -16.91
CA SER A 43 -7.08 -0.95 -18.12
C SER A 43 -7.37 0.10 -19.18
N VAL A 44 -6.80 -0.10 -20.37
CA VAL A 44 -7.11 0.70 -21.57
C VAL A 44 -8.60 0.64 -21.90
N GLU A 45 -9.20 -0.55 -21.90
CA GLU A 45 -10.63 -0.76 -22.18
C GLU A 45 -11.56 -0.09 -21.14
N ARG A 46 -11.10 0.09 -19.89
CA ARG A 46 -11.84 0.87 -18.88
C ARG A 46 -11.66 2.37 -19.07
N LEU A 47 -10.49 2.83 -19.50
CA LEU A 47 -10.23 4.22 -19.87
C LEU A 47 -11.02 4.65 -21.11
N ASP A 48 -11.10 3.80 -22.13
CA ASP A 48 -11.89 4.04 -23.34
C ASP A 48 -13.39 4.19 -23.00
N ARG A 49 -13.91 3.33 -22.11
CA ARG A 49 -15.28 3.44 -21.54
C ARG A 49 -15.52 4.63 -20.62
N LEU A 50 -14.46 5.29 -20.14
CA LEU A 50 -14.50 6.54 -19.36
C LEU A 50 -14.21 7.77 -20.25
N GLU A 51 -14.16 7.61 -21.58
CA GLU A 51 -13.79 8.65 -22.56
C GLU A 51 -12.42 9.30 -22.28
N ARG A 52 -11.49 8.54 -21.69
CA ARG A 52 -10.15 9.00 -21.31
C ARG A 52 -9.08 8.46 -22.25
N SER A 53 -8.38 9.35 -22.95
CA SER A 53 -7.21 8.98 -23.75
C SER A 53 -6.08 8.41 -22.86
N PRO A 54 -5.71 7.12 -22.97
CA PRO A 54 -4.68 6.53 -22.11
C PRO A 54 -3.30 7.11 -22.37
N VAL A 55 -3.02 7.49 -23.63
CA VAL A 55 -1.78 8.16 -24.04
C VAL A 55 -1.58 9.45 -23.25
N HIS A 56 -2.60 10.32 -23.17
CA HIS A 56 -2.50 11.58 -22.42
C HIS A 56 -2.29 11.36 -20.92
N LEU A 57 -3.02 10.41 -20.31
CA LEU A 57 -2.90 10.12 -18.89
C LEU A 57 -1.49 9.64 -18.51
N VAL A 58 -0.90 8.73 -19.30
CA VAL A 58 0.45 8.22 -19.09
C VAL A 58 1.52 9.28 -19.44
N ALA A 59 1.36 10.01 -20.56
CA ALA A 59 2.30 11.05 -21.00
C ALA A 59 2.51 12.16 -19.96
N GLY A 60 1.45 12.55 -19.24
CA GLY A 60 1.54 13.50 -18.13
C GLY A 60 2.54 13.07 -17.06
N ARG A 61 2.68 11.75 -16.85
CA ARG A 61 3.53 11.10 -15.83
C ARG A 61 4.92 10.68 -16.37
N LEU A 62 5.29 11.04 -17.59
CA LEU A 62 6.68 10.93 -18.05
C LEU A 62 7.58 11.86 -17.21
N ALA A 63 8.68 11.33 -16.66
CA ALA A 63 9.72 12.11 -15.98
C ALA A 63 10.36 13.17 -16.91
N PRO A 64 10.98 14.26 -16.39
CA PRO A 64 11.59 15.30 -17.23
C PRO A 64 12.70 14.80 -18.15
N THR A 65 13.37 13.70 -17.80
CA THR A 65 14.47 13.07 -18.55
C THR A 65 14.01 12.04 -19.59
N SER A 66 12.70 11.80 -19.70
CA SER A 66 12.13 10.81 -20.62
C SER A 66 12.12 11.30 -22.08
N PRO A 67 12.74 10.60 -23.05
CA PRO A 67 12.77 10.98 -24.47
C PRO A 67 11.41 11.22 -25.15
N SER A 68 10.30 10.70 -24.61
CA SER A 68 8.95 11.00 -25.10
C SER A 68 8.36 12.30 -24.54
N LYS A 69 9.01 12.98 -23.58
CA LYS A 69 8.51 14.23 -22.95
C LYS A 69 8.62 15.45 -23.88
N SER A 70 9.56 15.45 -24.81
CA SER A 70 9.83 16.54 -25.76
C SER A 70 9.06 16.43 -27.08
N LYS A 71 8.27 15.37 -27.28
CA LYS A 71 7.55 15.09 -28.52
C LYS A 71 6.12 15.63 -28.50
N PRO A 72 5.55 16.02 -29.66
CA PRO A 72 4.12 16.29 -29.77
C PRO A 72 3.30 15.02 -29.57
N ILE A 73 2.04 15.16 -29.14
CA ILE A 73 1.15 14.03 -28.82
C ILE A 73 0.94 13.06 -29.99
N SER A 74 1.06 13.55 -31.24
CA SER A 74 1.00 12.77 -32.48
C SER A 74 2.20 11.85 -32.73
N GLU A 75 3.32 12.08 -32.04
CA GLU A 75 4.57 11.31 -32.13
C GLU A 75 4.86 10.50 -30.86
N LEU A 76 3.94 10.54 -29.87
CA LEU A 76 4.02 9.65 -28.73
C LEU A 76 3.66 8.23 -29.17
N GLY A 77 4.51 7.28 -28.76
CA GLY A 77 4.36 5.88 -29.11
C GLY A 77 3.19 5.21 -28.39
N ASP A 78 3.11 3.89 -28.55
CA ASP A 78 2.07 3.09 -27.92
C ASP A 78 2.07 3.23 -26.38
N VAL A 79 0.89 3.05 -25.77
CA VAL A 79 0.70 3.21 -24.32
C VAL A 79 1.62 2.29 -23.51
N LYS A 80 1.92 1.07 -23.99
CA LYS A 80 2.83 0.13 -23.31
C LYS A 80 4.29 0.56 -23.48
N GLY A 81 4.63 1.20 -24.60
CA GLY A 81 5.87 1.96 -24.80
C GLY A 81 6.09 3.01 -23.71
N LEU A 82 5.13 3.92 -23.53
CA LEU A 82 5.19 4.99 -22.53
C LEU A 82 5.25 4.45 -21.10
N ILE A 83 4.44 3.42 -20.78
CA ILE A 83 4.49 2.73 -19.47
C ILE A 83 5.88 2.12 -19.20
N ARG A 84 6.49 1.49 -20.22
CA ARG A 84 7.83 0.90 -20.10
C ARG A 84 8.91 1.97 -19.92
N GLU A 85 8.74 3.14 -20.53
CA GLU A 85 9.63 4.29 -20.37
C GLU A 85 9.57 4.85 -18.93
N ILE A 86 8.37 5.01 -18.37
CA ILE A 86 8.18 5.41 -16.96
C ILE A 86 8.80 4.36 -16.02
N ALA A 87 8.49 3.07 -16.21
CA ALA A 87 9.01 1.98 -15.37
C ALA A 87 10.55 1.85 -15.40
N LYS A 88 11.20 2.34 -16.46
CA LYS A 88 12.67 2.45 -16.54
C LYS A 88 13.20 3.70 -15.84
N ASN A 89 12.52 4.85 -16.00
CA ASN A 89 13.07 6.16 -15.67
C ASN A 89 12.68 6.68 -14.28
N TYR A 90 11.58 6.20 -13.67
CA TYR A 90 11.01 6.77 -12.43
C TYR A 90 11.99 6.81 -11.25
N LYS A 91 12.97 5.90 -11.20
CA LYS A 91 13.99 5.86 -10.14
C LYS A 91 14.93 7.08 -10.16
N ASN A 92 14.97 7.81 -11.26
CA ASN A 92 15.76 9.03 -11.44
C ASN A 92 14.94 10.31 -11.15
N ASP A 93 13.68 10.15 -10.73
CA ASP A 93 12.72 11.22 -10.47
C ASP A 93 12.16 11.03 -9.04
N PRO A 94 12.82 11.60 -7.99
CA PRO A 94 12.41 11.39 -6.61
C PRO A 94 11.05 12.03 -6.28
N ASP A 95 10.63 13.03 -7.06
CA ASP A 95 9.30 13.65 -6.99
C ASP A 95 8.22 12.86 -7.75
N PHE A 96 8.57 11.71 -8.35
CA PHE A 96 7.61 10.91 -9.13
C PHE A 96 6.43 10.44 -8.30
N ILE A 97 6.60 10.12 -7.01
CA ILE A 97 5.48 9.82 -6.09
C ILE A 97 5.74 10.56 -4.77
N ARG A 98 4.71 11.24 -4.25
CA ARG A 98 4.82 12.08 -3.04
C ARG A 98 3.59 11.96 -2.15
N SER A 99 3.78 12.21 -0.85
CA SER A 99 2.75 12.13 0.19
C SER A 99 1.67 13.23 0.14
N ASP A 100 1.73 14.18 -0.79
CA ASP A 100 0.63 15.14 -1.09
C ASP A 100 -0.22 14.76 -2.31
N MET A 101 0.14 13.71 -3.05
CA MET A 101 -0.67 13.25 -4.18
C MET A 101 -1.96 12.59 -3.66
N PRO A 102 -3.11 12.78 -4.32
CA PRO A 102 -4.33 12.04 -4.00
C PRO A 102 -4.07 10.52 -4.07
N VAL A 103 -4.71 9.74 -3.19
CA VAL A 103 -4.54 8.28 -3.08
C VAL A 103 -4.59 7.56 -4.44
N GLN A 104 -5.52 7.96 -5.31
CA GLN A 104 -5.63 7.40 -6.67
C GLN A 104 -4.44 7.77 -7.58
N GLU A 105 -3.88 8.98 -7.50
CA GLU A 105 -2.66 9.35 -8.25
C GLU A 105 -1.43 8.57 -7.73
N ILE A 106 -1.34 8.32 -6.42
CA ILE A 106 -0.28 7.46 -5.85
C ILE A 106 -0.41 6.04 -6.41
N VAL A 107 -1.59 5.41 -6.31
CA VAL A 107 -1.82 4.05 -6.85
C VAL A 107 -1.55 3.99 -8.36
N PHE A 108 -2.01 4.99 -9.12
CA PHE A 108 -1.76 5.09 -10.55
C PHE A 108 -0.26 5.11 -10.86
N ARG A 109 0.51 5.96 -10.18
CA ARG A 109 1.96 6.05 -10.39
C ARG A 109 2.71 4.83 -9.89
N THR A 110 2.29 4.19 -8.79
CA THR A 110 2.85 2.91 -8.31
C THR A 110 2.67 1.80 -9.36
N LEU A 111 1.48 1.68 -9.96
CA LEU A 111 1.23 0.74 -11.06
C LEU A 111 2.08 1.07 -12.29
N LEU A 112 2.18 2.35 -12.70
CA LEU A 112 3.05 2.78 -13.81
C LEU A 112 4.54 2.48 -13.57
N ALA A 113 5.06 2.76 -12.38
CA ALA A 113 6.45 2.47 -11.99
C ALA A 113 6.78 0.97 -12.06
N ARG A 114 5.79 0.11 -11.79
CA ARG A 114 5.89 -1.36 -11.91
C ARG A 114 5.61 -1.88 -13.32
N GLY A 115 5.50 -1.00 -14.32
CA GLY A 115 5.26 -1.35 -15.72
C GLY A 115 3.82 -1.81 -16.01
N ASN A 116 2.85 -1.32 -15.23
CA ASN A 116 1.46 -1.76 -15.20
C ASN A 116 1.30 -3.29 -15.03
N ARG A 117 2.19 -3.89 -14.22
CA ARG A 117 1.99 -5.25 -13.72
C ARG A 117 0.88 -5.25 -12.66
N PRO A 118 0.00 -6.26 -12.64
CA PRO A 118 -1.02 -6.39 -11.60
C PRO A 118 -0.39 -6.41 -10.21
N MET A 119 -1.05 -5.77 -9.24
CA MET A 119 -0.61 -5.67 -7.85
C MET A 119 -1.81 -5.91 -6.93
N SER A 120 -1.61 -6.62 -5.81
CA SER A 120 -2.74 -6.98 -4.93
C SER A 120 -3.28 -5.77 -4.18
N LEU A 121 -4.51 -5.86 -3.65
CA LEU A 121 -5.10 -4.83 -2.81
C LEU A 121 -4.22 -4.57 -1.58
N SER A 122 -3.70 -5.63 -0.95
CA SER A 122 -2.79 -5.55 0.20
C SER A 122 -1.43 -4.94 -0.16
N ASP A 123 -0.85 -5.29 -1.32
CA ASP A 123 0.41 -4.67 -1.80
C ASP A 123 0.24 -3.16 -2.04
N LEU A 124 -0.90 -2.75 -2.63
CA LEU A 124 -1.23 -1.35 -2.89
C LEU A 124 -1.54 -0.59 -1.60
N HIS A 125 -2.17 -1.24 -0.62
CA HIS A 125 -2.39 -0.72 0.72
C HIS A 125 -1.05 -0.49 1.44
N TYR A 126 -0.16 -1.48 1.45
CA TYR A 126 1.19 -1.38 2.04
C TYR A 126 2.03 -0.26 1.42
N GLU A 127 2.03 -0.12 0.08
CA GLU A 127 2.69 1.02 -0.57
C GLU A 127 2.13 2.36 -0.07
N LEU A 128 0.81 2.48 0.08
CA LEU A 128 0.17 3.70 0.59
C LEU A 128 0.50 3.98 2.05
N THR A 129 0.34 3.01 2.96
CA THR A 129 0.41 3.26 4.41
C THR A 129 1.82 3.21 4.98
N GLU A 130 2.70 2.38 4.45
CA GLU A 130 4.06 2.20 5.00
C GLU A 130 5.14 2.94 4.22
N ARG A 131 4.96 3.07 2.89
CA ARG A 131 6.01 3.61 2.01
C ARG A 131 5.78 5.07 1.58
N TRP A 132 4.53 5.46 1.34
CA TRP A 132 4.19 6.82 0.87
C TRP A 132 3.52 7.71 1.95
N ALA A 133 3.14 7.14 3.09
CA ALA A 133 2.83 7.91 4.29
C ALA A 133 4.09 8.53 4.90
N THR A 134 3.93 9.61 5.67
CA THR A 134 5.00 10.24 6.46
C THR A 134 4.44 10.75 7.80
N PRO A 135 5.25 10.96 8.85
CA PRO A 135 4.75 11.48 10.13
C PRO A 135 4.01 12.82 10.04
N ILE A 136 4.35 13.65 9.04
CA ILE A 136 3.70 14.95 8.78
C ILE A 136 2.51 14.86 7.81
N ARG A 137 2.37 13.75 7.07
CA ARG A 137 1.27 13.46 6.13
C ARG A 137 0.98 11.94 6.17
N PRO A 138 0.26 11.45 7.19
CA PRO A 138 -0.08 10.04 7.30
C PRO A 138 -1.20 9.66 6.32
N ILE A 139 -1.09 8.49 5.69
CA ILE A 139 -2.13 7.96 4.79
C ILE A 139 -2.89 6.87 5.56
N VAL A 140 -3.91 7.27 6.31
CA VAL A 140 -4.73 6.35 7.12
C VAL A 140 -5.93 5.89 6.31
N ILE A 141 -5.88 4.65 5.81
CA ILE A 141 -6.94 3.99 5.04
C ILE A 141 -6.95 2.49 5.35
N THR A 142 -8.11 1.83 5.25
CA THR A 142 -8.21 0.36 5.34
C THR A 142 -8.29 -0.26 3.95
N GLU A 143 -7.99 -1.54 3.80
CA GLU A 143 -8.10 -2.26 2.52
C GLU A 143 -9.51 -2.17 1.92
N GLU A 144 -10.56 -2.32 2.73
CA GLU A 144 -11.95 -2.26 2.25
C GLU A 144 -12.34 -0.86 1.78
N ARG A 145 -11.72 0.19 2.35
CA ARG A 145 -11.91 1.58 1.92
C ARG A 145 -11.09 1.91 0.68
N LEU A 146 -9.89 1.35 0.53
CA LEU A 146 -9.09 1.42 -0.69
C LEU A 146 -9.79 0.70 -1.84
N LEU A 147 -10.30 -0.51 -1.63
CA LEU A 147 -11.06 -1.31 -2.59
C LEU A 147 -12.21 -0.49 -3.20
N ARG A 148 -13.02 0.15 -2.34
CA ARG A 148 -14.11 1.04 -2.77
C ARG A 148 -13.62 2.26 -3.58
N ILE A 149 -12.42 2.78 -3.32
CA ILE A 149 -11.83 3.90 -4.08
C ILE A 149 -11.30 3.44 -5.45
N LEU A 150 -10.87 2.19 -5.58
CA LEU A 150 -10.39 1.62 -6.85
C LEU A 150 -11.54 1.13 -7.74
N ASP A 151 -12.53 0.44 -7.19
CA ASP A 151 -13.71 -0.02 -7.94
C ASP A 151 -14.54 1.16 -8.49
N ASN A 152 -14.70 2.24 -7.70
CA ASN A 152 -15.45 3.45 -8.08
C ASN A 152 -14.60 4.55 -8.75
N ASP A 153 -13.35 4.27 -9.15
CA ASP A 153 -12.54 5.23 -9.91
C ASP A 153 -13.17 5.58 -11.27
N SER A 154 -13.27 6.87 -11.59
CA SER A 154 -13.84 7.38 -12.85
C SER A 154 -12.83 8.13 -13.73
N TYR A 155 -11.52 7.98 -13.46
CA TYR A 155 -10.47 8.77 -14.11
C TYR A 155 -9.22 7.95 -14.51
N TYR A 156 -8.73 7.06 -13.66
CA TYR A 156 -7.47 6.35 -13.85
C TYR A 156 -7.61 4.99 -14.53
N GLY A 157 -8.82 4.45 -14.65
CA GLY A 157 -9.12 3.20 -15.33
C GLY A 157 -8.70 1.96 -14.55
N PHE A 158 -8.68 2.01 -13.22
CA PHE A 158 -8.34 0.85 -12.39
C PHE A 158 -9.32 -0.31 -12.63
N ALA A 159 -8.80 -1.49 -12.93
CA ALA A 159 -9.58 -2.69 -13.12
C ALA A 159 -8.99 -3.85 -12.32
N ARG A 160 -9.87 -4.68 -11.76
CA ARG A 160 -9.52 -6.01 -11.26
C ARG A 160 -9.07 -6.89 -12.44
N LYS A 161 -8.14 -7.83 -12.20
CA LYS A 161 -7.67 -8.84 -13.17
C LYS A 161 -8.19 -10.23 -12.81
#